data_AF-A0A914KW35-F1
#
_entry.id   AF-A0A914KW35-F1
#
_cell.length_a   1.000
_cell.length_b   1.000
_cell.length_c   1.000
_cell.angle_alpha   90.00
_cell.angle_beta   90.00
_cell.angle_gamma   90.00
#
_symmetry.space_group_name_H-M   'P 1'
#
loop_
_entity.id
_entity.type
_entity.pdbx_description
1 polymer ?
#
loop_
_entity_poly.entity_id
_entity_poly.type
_entity_poly.pdbx_seq_one_letter_code
_entity_poly.pdbx_strand_id
1 'polypeptide(L)'
;MLDERNTKVGRVWLYIYGLVGCDTYHSWNKRNKTENIEFIDKMVNTLKERNQTFGFFTDKYNWHEITGNTRKYNNTPLFYSHMDGKNNFDDYNEFGYPFGDWEKPTIEGI
;
A
#
# COMPACT_ATOMS: atom_id res chain seq x y z
N MET A 1 -20.73 -6.63 -15.70
CA MET A 1 -19.35 -6.34 -15.21
C MET A 1 -18.83 -5.05 -15.86
N LEU A 2 -17.73 -4.43 -15.38
CA LEU A 2 -17.17 -3.17 -15.91
C LEU A 2 -16.98 -3.16 -17.44
N ASP A 3 -16.89 -4.34 -18.02
CA ASP A 3 -16.75 -4.65 -19.45
C ASP A 3 -17.97 -4.19 -20.29
N GLU A 4 -19.15 -4.01 -19.70
CA GLU A 4 -20.39 -3.68 -20.40
C GLU A 4 -20.52 -2.18 -20.79
N ARG A 5 -19.60 -1.31 -20.34
CA ARG A 5 -19.68 0.14 -20.57
C ARG A 5 -18.46 0.77 -21.25
N ASN A 6 -17.58 -0.02 -21.87
CA ASN A 6 -16.34 0.45 -22.52
C ASN A 6 -15.50 1.41 -21.64
N THR A 7 -15.64 1.28 -20.32
CA THR A 7 -14.98 2.15 -19.35
C THR A 7 -13.63 1.54 -19.02
N LYS A 8 -12.55 2.29 -19.27
CA LYS A 8 -11.20 1.83 -18.93
C LYS A 8 -10.96 2.05 -17.45
N VAL A 9 -10.60 0.99 -16.73
CA VAL A 9 -10.01 1.13 -15.39
C VAL A 9 -8.66 1.79 -15.54
N GLY A 10 -8.47 2.95 -14.92
CA GLY A 10 -7.19 3.67 -14.96
C GLY A 10 -6.12 2.91 -14.18
N ARG A 11 -6.07 3.15 -12.86
CA ARG A 11 -5.14 2.51 -11.93
C ARG A 11 -5.87 1.72 -10.86
N VAL A 12 -5.36 0.53 -10.56
CA VAL A 12 -5.76 -0.25 -9.38
C VAL A 12 -4.91 0.18 -8.19
N TRP A 13 -5.55 0.65 -7.11
CA TRP A 13 -4.88 0.92 -5.84
C TRP A 13 -5.00 -0.30 -4.94
N LEU A 14 -3.88 -0.98 -4.69
CA LEU A 14 -3.81 -2.09 -3.75
C LEU A 14 -3.92 -1.55 -2.33
N TYR A 15 -5.00 -1.90 -1.65
CA TYR A 15 -5.30 -1.48 -0.29
C TYR A 15 -4.51 -2.32 0.72
N ILE A 16 -3.37 -1.79 1.17
CA ILE A 16 -2.48 -2.43 2.15
C ILE A 16 -2.68 -1.72 3.50
N TYR A 17 -3.84 -1.96 4.08
CA TYR A 17 -4.32 -1.27 5.26
C TYR A 17 -5.25 -2.21 6.05
N GLY A 18 -5.56 -1.87 7.30
CA GLY A 18 -6.46 -2.67 8.13
C GLY A 18 -5.74 -3.72 8.95
N LEU A 19 -4.62 -3.33 9.56
CA LEU A 19 -4.09 -4.06 10.71
C LEU A 19 -5.11 -4.09 11.83
N VAL A 20 -5.55 -5.29 12.17
CA VAL A 20 -6.23 -5.59 13.42
C VAL A 20 -5.34 -6.60 14.15
N GLY A 21 -5.44 -6.69 15.48
CA GLY A 21 -4.53 -7.49 16.31
C GLY A 21 -4.30 -8.92 15.79
N CYS A 22 -3.22 -9.55 16.26
CA CYS A 22 -2.98 -10.98 16.00
C CYS A 22 -4.27 -11.74 16.32
N ASP A 23 -4.81 -12.52 15.38
CA ASP A 23 -5.95 -13.44 15.54
C ASP A 23 -7.33 -13.01 14.98
N THR A 24 -7.40 -12.01 14.08
CA THR A 24 -8.62 -11.82 13.27
C THR A 24 -8.48 -12.41 11.86
N TYR A 25 -9.43 -13.26 11.46
CA TYR A 25 -9.45 -13.98 10.17
C TYR A 25 -9.53 -13.07 8.92
N HIS A 26 -9.72 -11.76 9.11
CA HIS A 26 -9.96 -10.79 8.03
C HIS A 26 -8.95 -9.64 8.00
N SER A 27 -7.81 -9.77 8.70
CA SER A 27 -6.79 -8.72 8.77
C SER A 27 -5.41 -9.21 8.37
N TRP A 28 -4.51 -8.25 8.11
CA TRP A 28 -3.09 -8.54 7.97
C TRP A 28 -2.52 -9.06 9.30
N ASN A 29 -1.76 -10.16 9.24
CA ASN A 29 -1.07 -10.68 10.41
C ASN A 29 0.32 -10.02 10.55
N LYS A 30 0.48 -9.14 11.53
CA LYS A 30 1.76 -8.44 11.79
C LYS A 30 2.93 -9.36 12.15
N ARG A 31 2.68 -10.61 12.54
CA ARG A 31 3.74 -11.59 12.85
C ARG A 31 4.30 -12.27 11.61
N ASN A 32 3.56 -12.29 10.49
CA ASN A 32 3.93 -13.05 9.29
C ASN A 32 4.28 -12.14 8.11
N LYS A 33 5.27 -11.27 8.31
CA LYS A 33 5.70 -10.28 7.32
C LYS A 33 6.11 -10.91 5.98
N THR A 34 6.79 -12.05 6.01
CA THR A 34 7.18 -12.80 4.80
C THR A 34 5.97 -13.22 3.98
N GLU A 35 4.96 -13.85 4.61
CA GLU A 35 3.74 -14.28 3.93
C GLU A 35 2.94 -13.08 3.38
N ASN A 36 2.92 -11.97 4.11
CA ASN A 36 2.28 -10.74 3.65
C ASN A 36 2.95 -10.21 2.36
N ILE A 37 4.29 -10.18 2.31
CA ILE A 37 5.04 -9.77 1.11
C ILE A 37 4.78 -10.74 -0.05
N GLU A 38 4.77 -12.05 0.20
CA GLU A 38 4.46 -13.05 -0.84
C GLU A 38 3.05 -12.88 -1.40
N PHE A 39 2.08 -12.54 -0.55
CA PHE A 39 0.72 -12.25 -1.00
C PHE A 39 0.67 -10.95 -1.83
N ILE A 40 1.39 -9.91 -1.41
CA ILE A 40 1.53 -8.66 -2.18
C ILE A 40 2.18 -8.93 -3.54
N ASP A 41 3.21 -9.78 -3.60
CA ASP A 41 3.85 -10.19 -4.85
C ASP A 41 2.87 -10.85 -5.81
N LYS A 42 2.01 -11.74 -5.32
CA LYS A 42 0.98 -12.39 -6.15
C LYS A 42 0.02 -11.37 -6.75
N MET A 43 -0.42 -10.38 -5.98
CA MET A 43 -1.28 -9.29 -6.46
C MET A 43 -0.56 -8.45 -7.52
N VAL A 44 0.67 -8.01 -7.23
CA VAL A 44 1.49 -7.21 -8.14
C VAL A 44 1.77 -7.94 -9.46
N ASN A 45 2.16 -9.22 -9.38
CA ASN A 45 2.47 -10.02 -10.56
C ASN A 45 1.22 -10.22 -11.43
N THR A 46 0.06 -10.48 -10.81
CA THR A 46 -1.21 -10.59 -11.53
C THR A 46 -1.56 -9.30 -12.29
N LEU A 47 -1.33 -8.13 -11.69
CA LEU A 47 -1.60 -6.84 -12.33
C LEU A 47 -0.61 -6.57 -13.47
N LYS A 48 0.67 -6.91 -13.28
CA LYS A 48 1.71 -6.82 -14.33
C LYS A 48 1.40 -7.70 -15.52
N GLU A 49 1.05 -8.97 -15.29
CA GLU A 49 0.66 -9.93 -16.34
C GLU A 49 -0.54 -9.46 -17.16
N ARG A 50 -1.43 -8.68 -16.55
CA ARG A 50 -2.60 -8.08 -17.20
C ARG A 50 -2.34 -6.72 -17.84
N ASN A 51 -1.11 -6.22 -17.82
CA ASN A 51 -0.76 -4.84 -18.23
C ASN A 51 -1.61 -3.77 -17.53
N GLN A 52 -2.04 -4.02 -16.30
CA GLN A 52 -2.85 -3.11 -15.51
C GLN A 52 -1.94 -2.21 -14.67
N THR A 53 -2.09 -0.88 -14.80
CA THR A 53 -1.34 0.03 -13.92
C THR A 53 -1.83 -0.07 -12.48
N PHE A 54 -0.90 0.02 -11.53
CA PHE A 54 -1.19 -0.13 -10.12
C PHE A 54 -0.41 0.85 -9.23
N GLY A 55 -0.86 0.97 -8.00
CA GLY A 55 -0.19 1.68 -6.91
C GLY A 55 -0.59 1.10 -5.56
N PHE A 56 0.04 1.55 -4.48
CA PHE A 56 -0.33 1.15 -3.12
C PHE A 56 -1.11 2.26 -2.42
N PHE A 57 -2.19 1.89 -1.74
CA PHE A 57 -2.86 2.75 -0.76
C PHE A 57 -2.52 2.21 0.63
N THR A 58 -1.84 3.01 1.44
CA THR A 58 -1.43 2.63 2.80
C THR A 58 -1.00 3.86 3.62
N ASP A 59 -0.79 3.67 4.92
CA ASP A 59 -0.08 4.62 5.77
C ASP A 59 1.26 4.02 6.23
N LYS A 60 2.10 4.86 6.82
CA LYS A 60 3.46 4.47 7.22
C LYS A 60 3.46 3.37 8.29
N TYR A 61 2.54 3.46 9.25
CA TYR A 61 2.38 2.48 10.32
C TYR A 61 1.99 1.11 9.77
N ASN A 62 0.97 1.06 8.92
CA ASN A 62 0.47 -0.16 8.33
C ASN A 62 1.51 -0.80 7.43
N TRP A 63 2.21 -0.01 6.60
CA TRP A 63 3.28 -0.54 5.78
C TRP A 63 4.39 -1.19 6.60
N HIS A 64 4.84 -0.51 7.66
CA HIS A 64 5.87 -1.04 8.55
C HIS A 64 5.42 -2.35 9.21
N GLU A 65 4.24 -2.35 9.82
CA GLU A 65 3.75 -3.49 10.58
C GLU A 65 3.37 -4.69 9.69
N ILE A 66 2.81 -4.45 8.49
CA ILE A 66 2.42 -5.52 7.54
C ILE A 66 3.65 -6.09 6.84
N THR A 67 4.54 -5.23 6.35
CA THR A 67 5.60 -5.64 5.40
C THR A 67 6.99 -5.70 6.04
N GLY A 68 7.14 -5.28 7.29
CA GLY A 68 8.48 -5.05 7.85
C GLY A 68 9.21 -3.92 7.16
N ASN A 69 8.48 -2.95 6.62
CA ASN A 69 9.02 -1.80 5.91
C ASN A 69 9.89 -2.18 4.69
N THR A 70 9.40 -3.13 3.88
CA THR A 70 10.12 -3.57 2.69
C THR A 70 10.33 -2.42 1.70
N ARG A 71 11.49 -2.41 1.05
CA ARG A 71 11.90 -1.42 0.02
C ARG A 71 11.63 -1.90 -1.40
N LYS A 72 11.16 -3.13 -1.56
CA LYS A 72 10.95 -3.82 -2.85
C LYS A 72 10.07 -3.04 -3.82
N TYR A 73 9.19 -2.18 -3.30
CA TYR A 73 8.16 -1.52 -4.08
C TYR A 73 8.33 0.01 -4.18
N ASN A 74 9.48 0.56 -3.80
CA ASN A 74 9.74 2.01 -3.76
C ASN A 74 9.52 2.76 -5.08
N ASN A 75 9.62 2.08 -6.22
CA ASN A 75 9.34 2.65 -7.55
C ASN A 75 7.86 2.57 -7.95
N THR A 76 7.00 2.02 -7.08
CA THR A 76 5.57 1.89 -7.33
C THR A 76 4.87 3.15 -6.82
N PRO A 77 3.88 3.70 -7.54
CA PRO A 77 3.12 4.83 -7.05
C PRO A 77 2.49 4.59 -5.68
N LEU A 78 2.61 5.58 -4.80
CA LEU A 78 2.07 5.54 -3.44
C LEU A 78 0.93 6.55 -3.32
N PHE A 79 -0.24 6.07 -2.93
CA PHE A 79 -1.32 6.89 -2.40
C PHE A 79 -1.19 6.82 -0.88
N TYR A 80 -0.63 7.87 -0.30
CA TYR A 80 -0.43 7.96 1.13
C TYR A 80 -1.69 8.44 1.84
N SER A 81 -2.14 7.65 2.83
CA SER A 81 -3.21 8.05 3.75
C SER A 81 -2.57 8.67 4.99
N HIS A 82 -2.87 9.92 5.29
CA HIS A 82 -2.54 10.56 6.56
C HIS A 82 -3.82 11.03 7.24
N MET A 83 -3.92 10.85 8.56
CA MET A 83 -5.09 11.24 9.37
C MET A 83 -4.80 12.41 10.32
N ASP A 84 -3.67 13.10 10.13
CA ASP A 84 -3.25 14.19 11.02
C ASP A 84 -4.03 15.51 10.79
N GLY A 85 -4.91 15.53 9.77
CA GLY A 85 -5.73 16.69 9.40
C GLY A 85 -4.92 17.85 8.83
N LYS A 86 -3.65 17.62 8.48
CA LYS A 86 -2.76 18.64 7.89
C LYS A 86 -2.39 18.23 6.47
N ASN A 87 -2.59 19.11 5.51
CA ASN A 87 -2.11 18.89 4.13
C ASN A 87 -0.60 19.17 4.04
N ASN A 88 0.23 18.40 4.75
CA ASN A 88 1.69 18.50 4.67
C ASN A 88 2.38 17.13 4.88
N PHE A 89 3.70 17.08 4.71
CA PHE A 89 4.52 15.86 4.83
C PHE A 89 5.19 15.72 6.21
N ASP A 90 4.72 16.44 7.23
CA ASP A 90 5.43 16.48 8.51
C ASP A 90 5.39 15.10 9.19
N ASP A 91 4.30 14.36 8.98
CA ASP A 91 4.09 13.00 9.50
C ASP A 91 4.89 11.91 8.74
N TYR A 92 5.24 12.20 7.48
CA TYR A 92 6.03 11.30 6.64
C TYR A 92 7.36 10.93 7.29
N ASN A 93 7.90 11.82 8.13
CA ASN A 93 9.13 11.63 8.89
C ASN A 93 8.90 11.30 10.39
N GLU A 94 7.67 11.38 10.90
CA GLU A 94 7.36 11.33 12.34
C GLU A 94 7.87 10.06 13.04
N PHE A 95 7.81 8.91 12.37
CA PHE A 95 8.24 7.65 12.98
C PHE A 95 9.75 7.37 12.90
N GLY A 96 10.58 8.29 12.38
CA GLY A 96 12.05 8.17 12.40
C GLY A 96 12.66 7.05 11.53
N TYR A 97 11.84 6.30 10.79
CA TYR A 97 12.30 5.32 9.78
C TYR A 97 11.81 5.69 8.37
N PRO A 98 12.51 5.32 7.30
CA PRO A 98 12.07 5.60 5.93
C PRO A 98 10.81 4.80 5.61
N PHE A 99 9.86 5.37 4.87
CA PHE A 99 8.66 4.67 4.45
C PHE A 99 8.97 3.84 3.19
N GLY A 100 9.45 2.61 3.36
CA GLY A 100 9.74 1.69 2.26
C GLY A 100 10.71 2.24 1.20
N ASP A 101 11.55 3.22 1.56
CA ASP A 101 12.39 4.02 0.66
C ASP A 101 11.62 4.76 -0.47
N TRP A 102 10.33 5.04 -0.30
CA TRP A 102 9.67 6.03 -1.15
C TRP A 102 10.25 7.42 -0.89
N GLU A 103 10.69 8.10 -1.95
CA GLU A 103 11.19 9.48 -1.85
C GLU A 103 10.07 10.48 -1.56
N LYS A 104 8.87 10.23 -2.11
CA LYS A 104 7.65 11.02 -1.92
C LYS A 104 6.42 10.23 -2.37
N PRO A 105 5.22 10.49 -1.82
CA PRO A 105 4.00 9.90 -2.34
C PRO A 105 3.64 10.47 -3.72
N THR A 106 2.84 9.70 -4.46
CA THR A 106 2.29 10.10 -5.77
C THR A 106 0.97 10.84 -5.63
N ILE A 107 0.14 10.46 -4.64
CA ILE A 107 -1.14 11.06 -4.31
C ILE A 107 -1.28 11.09 -2.78
N GLU A 108 -1.95 12.11 -2.26
CA GLU A 108 -2.39 12.21 -0.86
C GLU A 108 -3.91 12.16 -0.79
N GLY A 109 -4.43 11.62 0.30
CA GLY A 109 -5.86 11.69 0.59
C GLY A 109 -6.13 11.75 2.08
N ILE A 110 -7.29 12.33 2.37
CA ILE A 110 -7.86 12.64 3.69
C ILE A 110 -8.60 11.43 4.22
#